data_AF-A0A1J3K497-F1
#
_entry.id   AF-A0A1J3K497-F1
#
_cell.length_a   1.000
_cell.length_b   1.000
_cell.length_c   1.000
_cell.angle_alpha   90.00
_cell.angle_beta   90.00
_cell.angle_gamma   90.00
#
_symmetry.space_group_name_H-M   'P 1'
#
loop_
_entity.id
_entity.type
_entity.pdbx_description
1 polymer ?
#
loop_
_entity_poly.entity_id
_entity_poly.type
_entity_poly.pdbx_seq_one_letter_code
_entity_poly.pdbx_strand_id
1 'polypeptide(L)'
;MKKAEAEGSDDCPVKIKLVAPPLYVLTTHTLDKDKGIVTLNKAIEACITAIEKQKGKLVVKEGAHAVSERDDKLLAEHMAKLRMDNQEISGDEGSEEEEEERHWNGRS
;
A
#
# COMPACT_ATOMS: atom_id res chain seq x y z
N MET A 1 -8.75 2.55 -7.34
CA MET A 1 -8.37 1.18 -6.90
C MET A 1 -9.37 0.11 -7.37
N LYS A 2 -10.69 0.24 -7.18
CA LYS A 2 -11.70 -0.74 -7.69
C LYS A 2 -11.63 -1.13 -9.17
N LYS A 3 -11.05 -0.29 -10.05
CA LYS A 3 -10.88 -0.60 -11.47
C LYS A 3 -9.80 -1.65 -11.75
N ALA A 4 -8.76 -1.73 -10.92
CA ALA A 4 -7.70 -2.73 -11.08
C ALA A 4 -8.17 -4.12 -10.65
N GLU A 5 -9.04 -4.22 -9.64
CA GLU A 5 -9.68 -5.50 -9.27
C GLU A 5 -10.65 -6.00 -10.35
N ALA A 6 -11.26 -5.09 -11.12
CA ALA A 6 -12.19 -5.44 -12.20
C ALA A 6 -11.48 -5.94 -13.48
N GLU A 7 -10.18 -5.68 -13.64
CA GLU A 7 -9.37 -6.27 -14.72
C GLU A 7 -8.88 -7.69 -14.35
N GLY A 8 -8.98 -8.08 -13.08
CA GLY A 8 -8.76 -9.46 -12.65
C GLY A 8 -9.87 -10.35 -13.17
N SER A 9 -9.54 -11.25 -14.10
CA SER A 9 -10.44 -12.35 -14.49
C SER A 9 -10.38 -13.48 -13.46
N ASP A 10 -11.35 -14.41 -13.49
CA ASP A 10 -11.40 -15.59 -12.60
C ASP A 10 -10.08 -16.41 -12.61
N ASP A 11 -9.37 -16.35 -13.73
CA ASP A 11 -8.06 -17.00 -13.97
C ASP A 11 -6.86 -16.23 -13.38
N CYS A 12 -7.01 -14.94 -13.06
CA CYS A 12 -5.94 -14.04 -12.58
C CYS A 12 -6.46 -13.12 -11.46
N PRO A 13 -6.71 -13.63 -10.24
CA PRO A 13 -7.16 -12.81 -9.13
C PRO A 13 -6.08 -11.77 -8.75
N VAL A 14 -6.37 -10.48 -8.92
CA VAL A 14 -5.50 -9.38 -8.50
C VAL A 14 -5.87 -8.96 -7.07
N LYS A 15 -4.95 -9.16 -6.11
CA LYS A 15 -5.10 -8.71 -4.72
C LYS A 15 -4.26 -7.48 -4.49
N ILE A 16 -4.87 -6.45 -3.90
CA ILE A 16 -4.17 -5.21 -3.53
C ILE A 16 -3.99 -5.21 -2.01
N LYS A 17 -2.74 -5.10 -1.56
CA LYS A 17 -2.37 -5.02 -0.14
C LYS A 17 -1.73 -3.67 0.14
N LEU A 18 -2.29 -2.92 1.09
CA LEU A 18 -1.63 -1.74 1.67
C LEU A 18 -0.52 -2.22 2.61
N VAL A 19 0.73 -1.84 2.39
CA VAL A 19 1.83 -2.16 3.33
C VAL A 19 2.00 -0.99 4.30
N ALA A 20 2.02 0.22 3.76
CA ALA A 20 2.10 1.47 4.51
C ALA A 20 1.34 2.56 3.73
N PRO A 21 0.81 3.62 4.33
CA PRO A 21 0.49 4.83 3.58
C PRO A 21 1.83 5.50 3.18
N PRO A 22 2.15 5.77 1.91
CA PRO A 22 1.38 5.65 0.66
C PRO A 22 1.76 4.43 -0.22
N LEU A 23 2.39 3.40 0.34
CA LEU A 23 2.90 2.21 -0.35
C LEU A 23 1.88 1.05 -0.43
N TYR A 24 1.45 0.77 -1.66
CA TYR A 24 0.55 -0.33 -2.01
C TYR A 24 1.30 -1.38 -2.85
N VAL A 25 0.94 -2.65 -2.66
CA VAL A 25 1.48 -3.78 -3.42
C VAL A 25 0.32 -4.51 -4.10
N LEU A 26 0.50 -4.83 -5.38
CA LEU A 26 -0.43 -5.63 -6.16
C LEU A 26 0.19 -7.01 -6.36
N THR A 27 -0.52 -8.05 -5.95
CA THR A 27 -0.11 -9.46 -6.11
C THR A 27 -1.18 -10.21 -6.89
N THR A 28 -0.78 -10.97 -7.92
CA THR A 28 -1.68 -11.91 -8.61
C THR A 28 -1.06 -13.29 -8.64
N HIS A 29 -1.90 -14.32 -8.63
CA HIS A 29 -1.49 -15.69 -8.83
C HIS A 29 -2.15 -16.20 -10.11
N THR A 30 -1.34 -16.63 -11.08
CA THR A 30 -1.81 -17.21 -12.34
C THR A 30 -0.88 -18.33 -12.77
N LEU A 31 -1.39 -19.28 -13.56
CA LEU A 31 -0.62 -20.35 -14.18
C LEU A 31 0.26 -19.82 -15.32
N ASP A 32 -0.17 -18.74 -15.98
CA ASP A 32 0.45 -18.19 -17.18
C ASP A 32 1.16 -16.88 -16.84
N LYS A 33 2.47 -16.98 -16.57
CA LYS A 33 3.32 -15.88 -16.08
C LYS A 33 3.31 -14.67 -17.03
N ASP A 34 3.35 -14.92 -18.34
CA ASP A 34 3.31 -13.88 -19.37
C ASP A 34 1.96 -13.14 -19.35
N LYS A 35 0.84 -13.86 -19.31
CA LYS A 35 -0.48 -13.25 -19.21
C LYS A 35 -0.66 -12.47 -17.91
N GLY A 36 -0.13 -12.98 -16.79
CA GLY A 36 -0.16 -12.31 -15.49
C GLY A 36 0.54 -10.96 -15.52
N ILE A 37 1.76 -10.91 -16.08
CA ILE A 37 2.54 -9.66 -16.20
C ILE A 37 1.81 -8.65 -17.09
N VAL A 38 1.30 -9.09 -18.24
CA VAL A 38 0.57 -8.20 -19.17
C VAL A 38 -0.69 -7.64 -18.51
N THR A 39 -1.44 -8.47 -17.78
CA THR A 39 -2.67 -8.06 -17.09
C THR A 39 -2.37 -7.07 -15.97
N LEU A 40 -1.32 -7.32 -15.18
CA LEU A 40 -0.88 -6.36 -14.14
C LEU A 40 -0.46 -5.02 -14.74
N ASN A 41 0.32 -5.03 -15.82
CA ASN A 41 0.76 -3.80 -16.46
C ASN A 41 -0.44 -2.97 -16.96
N LYS A 42 -1.41 -3.61 -17.62
CA LYS A 42 -2.66 -2.95 -18.05
C LYS A 42 -3.44 -2.36 -16.87
N ALA A 43 -3.58 -3.12 -15.79
CA ALA A 43 -4.27 -2.65 -14.58
C ALA A 43 -3.54 -1.46 -13.93
N ILE A 44 -2.21 -1.45 -13.94
CA ILE A 44 -1.39 -0.33 -13.45
C ILE A 44 -1.60 0.90 -14.33
N GLU A 45 -1.53 0.77 -15.66
CA GLU A 45 -1.78 1.87 -16.60
C GLU A 45 -3.20 2.47 -16.45
N ALA A 46 -4.20 1.61 -16.30
CA ALA A 46 -5.58 2.03 -16.04
C ALA A 46 -5.70 2.78 -14.70
N CYS A 47 -4.97 2.36 -13.68
CA CYS A 47 -4.89 3.03 -12.38
C CYS A 47 -4.20 4.40 -12.48
N ILE A 48 -3.06 4.48 -13.18
CA ILE A 48 -2.35 5.75 -13.41
C ILE A 48 -3.30 6.73 -14.09
N THR A 49 -3.94 6.33 -15.20
CA THR A 49 -4.88 7.17 -15.94
C THR A 49 -6.05 7.63 -15.06
N ALA A 50 -6.58 6.76 -14.20
CA ALA A 50 -7.68 7.11 -13.30
C ALA A 50 -7.25 8.08 -12.20
N ILE A 51 -6.04 7.95 -11.68
CA ILE A 51 -5.48 8.79 -10.61
C ILE A 51 -5.03 10.15 -11.17
N GLU A 52 -4.44 10.19 -12.37
CA GLU A 52 -4.10 11.44 -13.05
C GLU A 52 -5.33 12.31 -13.31
N LYS A 53 -6.48 11.69 -13.67
CA LYS A 53 -7.77 12.41 -13.78
C LYS A 53 -8.22 13.06 -12.48
N GLN A 54 -7.80 12.52 -11.34
CA GLN A 54 -8.11 13.06 -10.01
C GLN A 54 -7.02 14.02 -9.49
N LYS A 55 -6.07 14.45 -10.35
CA LYS A 55 -4.88 15.23 -9.98
C LYS A 55 -3.99 14.56 -8.93
N GLY A 56 -4.07 13.24 -8.80
CA GLY A 56 -3.14 12.45 -7.99
C GLY A 56 -1.91 12.03 -8.81
N LYS A 57 -0.82 11.67 -8.12
CA LYS A 57 0.38 11.10 -8.75
C LYS A 57 0.62 9.70 -8.19
N LEU A 58 0.51 8.68 -9.04
CA LEU A 58 0.91 7.32 -8.70
C LEU A 58 2.32 7.08 -9.25
N VAL A 59 3.25 6.68 -8.39
CA VAL A 59 4.61 6.29 -8.78
C VAL A 59 4.75 4.80 -8.57
N VAL A 60 4.99 4.08 -9.66
CA VAL A 60 5.30 2.64 -9.61
C VAL A 60 6.76 2.52 -9.19
N LYS A 61 7.00 2.04 -7.96
CA LYS A 61 8.37 1.78 -7.48
C LYS A 61 8.97 0.52 -8.09
N GLU A 62 8.15 -0.49 -8.29
CA GLU A 62 8.57 -1.78 -8.82
C GLU A 62 7.53 -2.25 -9.83
N GLY A 63 7.99 -2.58 -11.04
CA GLY A 63 7.13 -3.04 -12.13
C GLY A 63 6.67 -4.48 -11.92
N ALA A 64 5.62 -4.86 -12.64
CA ALA A 64 5.11 -6.23 -12.61
C ALA A 64 6.18 -7.20 -13.16
N HIS A 65 6.57 -8.18 -12.35
CA HIS A 65 7.52 -9.22 -12.72
C HIS A 65 7.06 -10.58 -12.19
N ALA A 66 7.42 -11.65 -12.90
CA ALA A 66 7.14 -13.00 -12.43
C ALA A 66 8.09 -13.33 -11.26
N VAL A 67 7.52 -13.62 -10.11
CA VAL A 67 8.23 -14.13 -8.94
C VAL A 67 8.11 -15.65 -8.86
N SER A 68 9.17 -16.33 -8.42
CA SER A 68 9.11 -17.77 -8.11
C SER A 68 8.51 -17.99 -6.71
N GLU A 69 8.07 -19.21 -6.38
CA GLU A 69 7.50 -19.53 -5.06
C GLU A 69 8.44 -19.16 -3.88
N ARG A 70 9.75 -19.30 -4.08
CA ARG A 70 10.76 -18.91 -3.10
C ARG A 70 10.77 -17.40 -2.86
N ASP A 71 10.71 -16.62 -3.94
CA ASP A 71 10.68 -15.16 -3.89
C ASP A 71 9.35 -14.63 -3.35
N ASP A 72 8.22 -15.26 -3.69
CA ASP A 72 6.91 -14.93 -3.13
C ASP A 72 6.91 -15.06 -1.61
N LYS A 73 7.50 -16.14 -1.08
CA LYS A 73 7.62 -16.34 0.37
C LYS A 73 8.48 -15.25 1.03
N LEU A 74 9.65 -14.96 0.45
CA LEU A 74 10.54 -13.91 0.96
C LEU A 74 9.89 -12.54 0.90
N LEU A 75 9.16 -12.25 -0.18
CA LEU A 75 8.44 -11.00 -0.37
C LEU A 75 7.29 -10.89 0.65
N ALA A 76 6.55 -11.96 0.92
CA ALA A 76 5.50 -11.98 1.92
C ALA A 76 6.05 -11.75 3.35
N GLU A 77 7.19 -12.37 3.69
CA GLU A 77 7.87 -12.16 4.98
C GLU A 77 8.37 -10.71 5.11
N HIS A 78 8.98 -10.16 4.05
CA HIS A 78 9.44 -8.78 4.04
C HIS A 78 8.27 -7.79 4.14
N MET A 79 7.17 -8.05 3.43
CA MET A 79 5.94 -7.27 3.52
C MET A 79 5.32 -7.30 4.93
N ALA A 80 5.29 -8.47 5.57
CA ALA A 80 4.77 -8.61 6.94
C ALA A 80 5.61 -7.82 7.93
N LYS A 81 6.94 -7.85 7.77
CA LYS A 81 7.87 -7.07 8.59
C LYS A 81 7.67 -5.56 8.41
N LEU A 82 7.54 -5.08 7.17
CA LEU A 82 7.28 -3.67 6.87
C LEU A 82 5.93 -3.18 7.40
N ARG A 83 4.92 -4.07 7.48
CA ARG A 83 3.63 -3.78 8.10
C ARG A 83 3.73 -3.65 9.62
N MET A 84 4.45 -4.56 10.27
CA MET A 84 4.70 -4.48 11.72
C MET A 84 5.44 -3.20 12.08
N ASP A 85 6.52 -2.89 11.35
CA ASP A 85 7.33 -1.69 11.57
C ASP A 85 6.50 -0.39 11.46
N ASN A 86 5.63 -0.27 10.46
CA ASN A 86 4.73 0.89 10.36
C ASN A 86 3.64 0.92 11.44
N GLN A 87 3.20 -0.23 11.94
CA GLN A 87 2.19 -0.29 13.00
C GLN A 87 2.78 0.12 14.34
N GLU A 88 4.05 -0.20 14.61
CA GLU A 88 4.74 0.13 15.85
C GLU A 88 5.16 1.61 15.93
N ILE A 89 5.36 2.30 14.78
CA ILE A 89 5.73 3.73 14.75
C ILE A 89 4.53 4.67 14.98
N SER A 90 3.29 4.24 14.71
CA SER A 90 2.10 5.11 14.82
C SER A 90 1.56 5.27 16.26
N GLY A 91 2.31 4.83 17.28
CA GLY A 91 1.75 4.49 18.58
C GLY A 91 2.35 5.13 19.82
N ASP A 92 3.34 6.04 19.76
CA ASP A 92 3.76 6.82 20.94
C ASP A 92 4.69 8.00 20.56
N GLU A 93 4.13 9.17 20.23
CA GLU A 93 4.79 10.45 20.48
C GLU A 93 3.71 11.53 20.70
N GLY A 94 2.79 11.22 21.60
CA GLY A 94 1.94 12.24 22.22
C GLY A 94 2.64 12.72 23.47
N SER A 95 3.60 13.65 23.32
CA SER A 95 4.20 14.40 24.42
C SER A 95 3.14 14.84 25.43
N GLU A 96 3.09 14.20 26.59
CA GLU A 96 2.47 14.73 27.79
C GLU A 96 3.46 15.73 28.42
N GLU A 97 3.73 16.83 27.72
CA GLU A 97 4.53 17.92 28.25
C GLU A 97 3.70 19.22 28.21
N GLU A 98 3.28 19.61 29.42
CA GLU A 98 3.05 20.99 29.89
C GLU A 98 1.69 21.59 29.44
N GLU A 99 0.85 22.09 30.35
CA GLU A 99 0.93 23.45 30.86
C GLU A 99 0.23 23.59 32.23
N GLU A 100 1.04 23.96 33.24
CA GLU A 100 0.79 24.95 34.28
C GLU A 100 -0.69 25.29 34.62
N GLU A 101 -1.15 24.81 35.78
CA GLU A 101 -2.34 25.34 36.47
C GLU A 101 -2.09 26.78 36.91
N ARG A 102 -2.30 27.72 35.98
CA ARG A 102 -2.32 29.16 36.20
C ARG A 102 -3.42 29.49 37.21
N HIS A 103 -2.98 29.65 38.46
CA HIS A 103 -3.36 30.73 39.38
C HIS A 103 -4.61 31.51 38.96
N TRP A 104 -5.79 31.02 39.36
CA TRP A 104 -7.03 31.76 39.25
C TRP A 104 -6.97 33.03 40.13
N ASN A 105 -7.07 34.17 39.44
CA ASN A 105 -7.35 35.54 39.88
C ASN A 105 -7.71 35.72 41.37
N GLY A 106 -7.09 36.64 42.11
CA GLY A 106 -6.98 38.03 41.73
C GLY A 106 -8.23 38.83 42.15
N ARG A 107 -8.14 39.41 43.36
CA ARG A 107 -8.41 40.82 43.64
C ARG A 107 -9.87 41.28 43.82
N SER A 108 -10.09 41.80 45.04
CA SER A 108 -11.03 42.85 45.46
C SER A 108 -12.48 42.49 45.75
#